data_AF-A0AA86RUG7-F1
#
_entry.id   AF-A0AA86RUG7-F1
#
_cell.length_a   1.000
_cell.length_b   1.000
_cell.length_c   1.000
_cell.angle_alpha   90.00
_cell.angle_beta   90.00
_cell.angle_gamma   90.00
#
_symmetry.space_group_name_H-M   'P 1'
#
loop_
_entity.id
_entity.type
_entity.pdbx_description
1 polymer ?
#
loop_
_entity_poly.entity_id
_entity_poly.type
_entity_poly.pdbx_seq_one_letter_code
_entity_poly.pdbx_strand_id
1 'polypeptide(L)'
;MHAYACPQVIRLSAATQNYTESIICNVHGVNPKFLEIGEKKREQQQKGDKAFTKGAYFIGKMIWNKGYKELLQLLKDHQKELSALEVDLFGSGEDSNEVHKAAEKLQLTVRVHPARDHADALFHE
;
A
#
# COMPACT_ATOMS: atom_id res chain seq x y z
N MET A 1 26.84 30.25 19.70
CA MET A 1 26.03 29.38 18.81
C MET A 1 25.64 28.15 19.63
N HIS A 2 24.47 28.14 20.26
CA HIS A 2 24.01 26.98 21.03
C HIS A 2 23.45 25.95 20.05
N ALA A 3 24.19 24.85 19.86
CA ALA A 3 23.67 23.69 19.17
C ALA A 3 22.59 23.07 20.07
N TYR A 4 21.35 23.01 19.59
CA TYR A 4 20.29 22.25 20.23
C TYR A 4 20.65 20.76 20.12
N ALA A 5 21.14 20.17 21.21
CA ALA A 5 21.36 18.74 21.28
C ALA A 5 20.01 18.04 21.42
N CYS A 6 19.64 17.21 20.44
CA CYS A 6 18.51 16.30 20.57
C CYS A 6 18.85 15.30 21.69
N PRO A 7 18.12 15.26 22.82
CA PRO A 7 18.48 14.41 23.95
C PRO A 7 18.30 12.92 23.65
N GLN A 8 17.38 12.59 22.72
CA GLN A 8 17.08 11.21 22.36
C GLN A 8 16.48 11.16 20.95
N VAL A 9 17.04 10.31 20.10
CA VAL A 9 16.52 10.08 18.75
C VAL A 9 15.61 8.84 18.77
N ILE A 10 14.34 9.01 18.41
CA ILE A 10 13.42 7.90 18.23
C ILE A 10 13.45 7.45 16.77
N ARG A 11 13.82 6.18 16.57
CA ARG A 11 13.85 5.52 15.28
C ARG A 11 12.62 4.65 15.13
N LEU A 12 12.06 4.70 13.95
CA LEU A 12 10.79 4.04 13.64
C LEU A 12 10.94 2.54 13.38
N SER A 13 12.15 2.09 13.07
CA SER A 13 12.51 0.68 12.90
C SER A 13 14.03 0.52 12.94
N ALA A 14 14.51 -0.73 13.01
CA ALA A 14 15.92 -1.06 12.88
C ALA A 14 16.50 -0.75 11.49
N ALA A 15 15.65 -0.56 10.47
CA ALA A 15 16.07 -0.30 9.09
C ALA A 15 16.48 1.16 8.83
N THR A 16 16.13 2.09 9.72
CA THR A 16 16.55 3.49 9.59
C THR A 16 18.03 3.65 9.97
N GLN A 17 18.66 4.74 9.51
CA GLN A 17 20.02 5.09 9.89
C GLN A 17 20.23 4.99 11.43
N ASN A 18 21.36 4.39 11.82
CA ASN A 18 21.78 4.33 13.21
C ASN A 18 22.31 5.70 13.65
N TYR A 19 21.85 6.16 14.82
CA TYR A 19 22.33 7.39 15.47
C TYR A 19 22.80 7.07 16.90
N THR A 20 23.77 7.83 17.39
CA THR A 20 24.15 7.81 18.81
C THR A 20 22.97 8.28 19.67
N GLU A 21 22.82 7.74 20.88
CA GLU A 21 21.69 8.07 21.78
C GLU A 21 20.30 7.88 21.11
N SER A 22 20.14 6.79 20.36
CA SER A 22 18.88 6.45 19.70
C SER A 22 18.21 5.19 20.24
N ILE A 23 16.88 5.20 20.23
CA ILE A 23 16.05 4.04 20.55
C ILE A 23 15.18 3.68 19.34
N ILE A 24 14.86 2.39 19.19
CA ILE A 24 13.84 1.96 18.22
C ILE A 24 12.51 1.89 18.97
N CYS A 25 11.55 2.70 18.54
CA CYS A 25 10.18 2.65 19.02
C CYS A 25 9.24 2.77 17.82
N ASN A 26 8.43 1.74 17.61
CA ASN A 26 7.43 1.70 16.54
C ASN A 26 6.26 2.63 16.90
N VAL A 27 6.48 3.94 16.83
CA VAL A 27 5.47 4.96 17.19
C VAL A 27 4.38 5.14 16.13
N HIS A 28 4.46 4.40 15.02
CA HIS A 28 3.41 4.39 14.01
C HIS A 28 2.21 3.59 14.51
N GLY A 29 1.21 4.30 15.03
CA GLY A 29 -0.11 3.75 15.25
C GLY A 29 -0.91 3.66 13.95
N VAL A 30 -1.86 2.73 13.91
CA VAL A 30 -2.93 2.73 12.91
C VAL A 30 -4.19 3.26 13.58
N ASN A 31 -4.99 4.07 12.87
CA ASN A 31 -6.25 4.59 13.41
C ASN A 31 -7.18 3.41 13.80
N PRO A 32 -7.80 3.40 14.99
CA PRO A 32 -8.69 2.32 15.43
C PRO A 32 -9.79 1.95 14.44
N LYS A 33 -10.26 2.90 13.63
CA LYS A 33 -11.25 2.67 12.56
C LYS A 33 -10.83 1.54 11.60
N PHE A 34 -9.53 1.41 11.29
CA PHE A 34 -9.04 0.33 10.44
C PHE A 34 -9.17 -1.04 11.10
N LEU A 35 -8.95 -1.10 12.43
CA LEU A 35 -9.13 -2.32 13.19
C LEU A 35 -10.61 -2.70 13.19
N GLU A 36 -11.51 -1.78 13.53
CA GLU A 36 -12.96 -1.98 13.53
C GLU A 36 -13.49 -2.49 12.17
N ILE A 37 -12.98 -1.94 11.06
CA ILE A 37 -13.31 -2.43 9.72
C ILE A 37 -12.89 -3.90 9.56
N GLY A 38 -11.67 -4.25 9.94
CA GLY A 38 -11.17 -5.62 9.91
C GLY A 38 -11.99 -6.57 10.79
N GLU A 39 -12.46 -6.11 11.95
CA GLU A 39 -13.34 -6.88 12.82
C GLU A 39 -14.68 -7.19 12.17
N LYS A 40 -15.34 -6.16 11.60
CA LYS A 40 -16.60 -6.33 10.86
C LYS A 40 -16.45 -7.30 9.68
N LYS A 41 -15.34 -7.22 8.94
CA LYS A 41 -15.08 -8.15 7.83
C LYS A 41 -14.89 -9.59 8.29
N ARG A 42 -14.20 -9.80 9.41
CA ARG A 42 -14.04 -11.13 10.00
C ARG A 42 -15.39 -11.71 10.44
N GLU A 43 -16.26 -10.92 11.05
CA GLU A 43 -17.62 -11.35 11.42
C GLU A 43 -18.46 -11.74 10.20
N GLN A 44 -18.36 -10.98 9.11
CA GLN A 44 -19.01 -11.31 7.83
C GLN A 44 -18.51 -12.66 7.28
N GLN A 45 -17.19 -12.89 7.26
CA GLN A 45 -16.62 -14.18 6.83
C GLN A 45 -17.12 -15.35 7.67
N GLN A 46 -17.21 -15.18 8.99
CA GLN A 46 -17.71 -16.23 9.89
C GLN A 46 -19.18 -16.58 9.65
N LYS A 47 -19.98 -15.64 9.11
CA LYS A 47 -21.37 -15.87 8.69
C LYS A 47 -21.50 -16.47 7.29
N GLY A 48 -20.38 -16.69 6.60
CA GLY A 48 -20.35 -17.24 5.24
C GLY A 48 -20.37 -16.19 4.13
N ASP A 49 -20.34 -14.90 4.47
CA ASP A 49 -20.30 -13.83 3.48
C ASP A 49 -18.89 -13.65 2.89
N LYS A 50 -18.81 -13.29 1.61
CA LYS A 50 -17.53 -12.89 0.99
C LYS A 50 -17.15 -11.50 1.49
N ALA A 51 -16.14 -11.40 2.35
CA ALA A 51 -15.68 -10.10 2.89
C ALA A 51 -15.04 -9.16 1.85
N PHE A 52 -14.44 -9.70 0.78
CA PHE A 52 -13.84 -8.92 -0.29
C PHE A 52 -13.98 -9.65 -1.63
N THR A 53 -14.40 -8.92 -2.66
CA THR A 53 -14.67 -9.48 -4.00
C THR A 53 -13.95 -8.76 -5.13
N LYS A 54 -13.27 -7.64 -4.84
CA LYS A 54 -12.68 -6.75 -5.85
C LYS A 54 -11.27 -7.15 -6.32
N GLY A 55 -10.85 -8.40 -6.07
CA GLY A 55 -9.52 -8.88 -6.48
C GLY A 55 -8.40 -8.45 -5.53
N ALA A 56 -7.47 -7.63 -6.00
CA ALA A 56 -6.40 -7.03 -5.21
C ALA A 56 -6.26 -5.54 -5.51
N TYR A 57 -5.71 -4.77 -4.57
CA TYR A 57 -5.36 -3.38 -4.84
C TYR A 57 -3.98 -3.03 -4.26
N PHE A 58 -3.34 -2.05 -4.90
CA PHE A 58 -2.13 -1.41 -4.41
C PHE A 58 -2.38 0.09 -4.31
N ILE A 59 -2.08 0.67 -3.15
CA ILE A 59 -2.26 2.10 -2.90
C ILE A 59 -0.94 2.71 -2.48
N GLY A 60 -0.53 3.78 -3.16
CA GLY A 60 0.73 4.45 -2.87
C GLY A 60 0.96 5.68 -3.73
N LYS A 61 2.01 6.44 -3.41
CA LYS A 61 2.46 7.52 -4.31
C LYS A 61 3.09 6.88 -5.55
N MET A 62 2.62 7.24 -6.75
CA MET A 62 3.10 6.73 -8.03
C MET A 62 4.51 7.23 -8.34
N ILE A 63 5.47 6.50 -7.79
CA ILE A 63 6.90 6.65 -8.02
C ILE A 63 7.45 5.25 -8.26
N TRP A 64 8.29 5.04 -9.27
CA TRP A 64 8.77 3.71 -9.64
C TRP A 64 9.41 2.95 -8.48
N ASN A 65 10.27 3.62 -7.72
CA ASN A 65 11.00 3.05 -6.59
C ASN A 65 10.14 2.82 -5.35
N LYS A 66 8.82 3.08 -5.41
CA LYS A 66 7.85 2.72 -4.37
C LYS A 66 7.16 1.38 -4.63
N GLY A 67 7.79 0.49 -5.40
CA GLY A 67 7.30 -0.86 -5.64
C GLY A 67 6.43 -1.01 -6.89
N TYR A 68 6.10 0.09 -7.60
CA TYR A 68 5.31 0.00 -8.84
C TYR A 68 6.06 -0.76 -9.93
N LYS A 69 7.37 -0.59 -10.02
CA LYS A 69 8.18 -1.26 -11.05
C LYS A 69 8.17 -2.77 -10.81
N GLU A 70 8.44 -3.18 -9.58
CA GLU A 70 8.46 -4.56 -9.15
C GLU A 70 7.07 -5.20 -9.27
N LEU A 71 6.01 -4.50 -8.86
CA LEU A 71 4.64 -4.97 -8.97
C LEU A 71 4.23 -5.24 -10.41
N LEU A 72 4.41 -4.26 -11.31
CA LEU A 72 4.02 -4.43 -12.71
C LEU A 72 4.85 -5.50 -13.41
N GLN A 73 6.13 -5.63 -13.06
CA GLN A 73 6.99 -6.71 -13.57
C GLN A 73 6.48 -8.08 -13.10
N LEU A 74 6.15 -8.23 -11.82
CA LEU A 74 5.63 -9.47 -11.26
C LEU A 74 4.30 -9.87 -11.91
N LEU A 75 3.38 -8.91 -12.08
CA LEU A 75 2.11 -9.14 -12.77
C LEU A 75 2.33 -9.58 -14.23
N LYS A 76 3.30 -8.98 -14.93
CA LYS A 76 3.65 -9.36 -16.29
C LYS A 76 4.19 -10.78 -16.38
N ASP A 77 5.10 -11.15 -15.47
CA ASP A 77 5.77 -12.44 -15.48
C ASP A 77 4.79 -13.60 -15.21
N HIS A 78 3.77 -13.34 -14.39
CA HIS A 78 2.77 -14.34 -13.99
C HIS A 78 1.38 -14.14 -14.62
N GLN A 79 1.23 -13.29 -15.65
CA GLN A 79 -0.10 -12.91 -16.20
C GLN A 79 -0.95 -14.08 -16.71
N LYS A 80 -0.33 -15.19 -17.11
CA LYS A 80 -1.05 -16.41 -17.54
C LYS A 80 -1.67 -17.13 -16.35
N GLU A 81 -0.89 -17.29 -15.28
CA GLU A 81 -1.30 -17.95 -14.03
C GLU A 81 -2.32 -17.11 -13.27
N LEU A 82 -2.18 -15.78 -13.36
CA LEU A 82 -3.03 -14.81 -12.66
C LEU A 82 -4.20 -14.33 -13.51
N SER A 83 -4.58 -15.01 -14.60
CA SER A 83 -5.59 -14.53 -15.56
C SER A 83 -6.97 -14.18 -14.95
N ALA A 84 -7.31 -14.73 -13.78
CA ALA A 84 -8.53 -14.40 -13.04
C ALA A 84 -8.37 -13.24 -12.03
N LEU A 85 -7.15 -12.73 -11.83
CA LEU A 85 -6.86 -11.64 -10.91
C LEU A 85 -7.12 -10.29 -11.59
N GLU A 86 -7.93 -9.47 -10.94
CA GLU A 86 -8.05 -8.05 -11.22
C GLU A 86 -7.28 -7.24 -10.19
N VAL A 87 -6.57 -6.21 -10.64
CA VAL A 87 -5.76 -5.35 -9.77
C VAL A 87 -6.13 -3.88 -9.96
N ASP A 88 -6.44 -3.20 -8.86
CA ASP A 88 -6.66 -1.76 -8.84
C ASP A 88 -5.44 -1.04 -8.24
N LEU A 89 -4.87 -0.09 -8.97
CA LEU A 89 -3.76 0.76 -8.52
C LEU A 89 -4.30 2.14 -8.16
N PHE A 90 -4.11 2.59 -6.93
CA PHE A 90 -4.54 3.91 -6.46
C PHE A 90 -3.33 4.78 -6.14
N GLY A 91 -3.30 5.99 -6.66
CA GLY A 91 -2.19 6.89 -6.38
C GLY A 91 -2.10 8.10 -7.30
N SER A 92 -1.14 8.95 -6.97
CA SER A 92 -0.66 10.03 -7.80
C SER A 92 0.81 10.26 -7.54
N GLY A 93 1.52 10.91 -8.47
CA GLY A 93 2.96 11.10 -8.40
C GLY A 93 3.56 11.46 -9.75
N GLU A 94 4.88 11.67 -9.76
CA GLU A 94 5.62 12.08 -10.95
C GLU A 94 5.61 11.04 -12.06
N ASP A 95 5.54 9.75 -11.70
CA ASP A 95 5.55 8.63 -12.67
C ASP A 95 4.13 8.16 -13.06
N SER A 96 3.07 8.91 -12.72
CA SER A 96 1.68 8.44 -12.90
C SER A 96 1.34 8.08 -14.35
N ASN A 97 1.82 8.88 -15.31
CA ASN A 97 1.54 8.66 -16.72
C ASN A 97 2.24 7.40 -17.25
N GLU A 98 3.47 7.17 -16.81
CA GLU A 98 4.29 6.03 -17.18
C GLU A 98 3.75 4.74 -16.54
N VAL A 99 3.30 4.81 -15.28
CA VAL A 99 2.60 3.71 -14.60
C VAL A 99 1.33 3.31 -15.37
N HIS A 100 0.53 4.29 -15.81
CA HIS A 100 -0.67 4.03 -16.61
C HIS A 100 -0.32 3.30 -17.92
N LYS A 101 0.63 3.83 -18.69
CA LYS A 101 1.11 3.24 -19.95
C LYS A 101 1.73 1.85 -19.76
N ALA A 102 2.35 1.58 -18.61
CA ALA A 102 2.93 0.27 -18.30
C ALA A 102 1.84 -0.75 -17.94
N ALA A 103 0.84 -0.34 -17.16
CA ALA A 103 -0.31 -1.18 -16.82
C ALA A 103 -1.12 -1.59 -18.06
N GLU A 104 -1.36 -0.67 -19.00
CA GLU A 104 -2.07 -0.93 -20.28
C GLU A 104 -1.40 -2.01 -21.17
N LYS A 105 -0.12 -2.30 -20.96
CA LYS A 105 0.62 -3.31 -21.73
C LYS A 105 0.45 -4.72 -21.17
N LEU A 106 -0.18 -4.88 -20.01
CA LEU A 106 -0.42 -6.17 -19.39
C LEU A 106 -1.65 -6.84 -20.03
N GLN A 107 -1.63 -8.17 -20.10
CA GLN A 107 -2.81 -8.95 -20.49
C GLN A 107 -3.79 -9.17 -19.32
N LEU A 108 -3.38 -8.77 -18.11
CA LEU A 108 -4.22 -8.75 -16.92
C LEU A 108 -5.05 -7.48 -16.85
N THR A 109 -6.20 -7.58 -16.17
CA THR A 109 -7.03 -6.42 -15.89
C THR A 109 -6.41 -5.61 -14.76
N VAL A 110 -5.64 -4.57 -15.12
CA VAL A 110 -5.05 -3.62 -14.18
C VAL A 110 -5.64 -2.23 -14.42
N ARG A 111 -6.33 -1.69 -13.43
CA ARG A 111 -7.00 -0.38 -13.49
C ARG A 111 -6.22 0.63 -12.66
N VAL A 112 -6.02 1.82 -13.20
CA VAL A 112 -5.26 2.88 -12.53
C VAL A 112 -6.21 4.02 -12.15
N HIS A 113 -6.22 4.36 -10.87
CA HIS A 113 -7.12 5.33 -10.26
C HIS A 113 -6.34 6.46 -9.57
N PRO A 114 -6.95 7.64 -9.42
CA PRO A 114 -6.38 8.72 -8.60
C PRO A 114 -6.12 8.31 -7.15
N ALA A 115 -5.30 9.12 -6.45
CA ALA A 115 -5.05 8.95 -5.03
C ALA A 115 -6.34 8.93 -4.20
N ARG A 116 -6.36 8.08 -3.18
CA ARG A 116 -7.49 7.88 -2.24
C ARG A 116 -6.99 7.84 -0.81
N ASP A 117 -7.89 8.07 0.14
CA ASP A 117 -7.62 7.84 1.55
C ASP A 117 -7.77 6.35 1.87
N HIS A 118 -6.90 5.78 2.70
CA HIS A 118 -6.97 4.36 3.07
C HIS A 118 -8.30 3.98 3.74
N ALA A 119 -8.97 4.92 4.41
CA ALA A 119 -10.25 4.69 5.07
C ALA A 119 -11.47 4.87 4.15
N ASP A 120 -11.27 5.15 2.85
CA ASP A 120 -12.33 5.24 1.85
C ASP A 120 -13.11 3.92 1.78
N ALA A 121 -14.44 4.02 1.73
CA ALA A 121 -15.38 2.90 1.65
C ALA A 121 -15.03 1.92 0.52
N LEU A 122 -14.46 2.42 -0.58
CA LEU A 122 -14.06 1.59 -1.69
C LEU A 122 -13.13 0.42 -1.29
N PHE A 123 -12.29 0.57 -0.27
CA PHE A 123 -11.35 -0.46 0.16
C PHE A 123 -11.94 -1.51 1.09
N HIS A 124 -13.14 -1.26 1.62
CA HIS A 124 -13.75 -2.12 2.64
C HIS A 124 -15.25 -2.36 2.47
N GLU A 125 -15.88 -1.91 1.40
CA GLU A 125 -17.25 -2.28 1.02
C GLU A 125 -17.24 -3.03 -0.30
#